data_AF-A0A5C3M531-F1
#
_entry.id   AF-A0A5C3M531-F1
#
_cell.length_a   1.000
_cell.length_b   1.000
_cell.length_c   1.000
_cell.angle_alpha   90.00
_cell.angle_beta   90.00
_cell.angle_gamma   90.00
#
_symmetry.space_group_name_H-M   'P 1'
#
loop_
_entity.id
_entity.type
_entity.pdbx_description
1 polymer ?
#
loop_
_entity_poly.entity_id
_entity_poly.type
_entity_poly.pdbx_seq_one_letter_code
_entity_poly.pdbx_strand_id
1 'polypeptide(L)'
;MSRIHIPSTNNANDSGWIRLLTPGHVLIPTLVLLIYPSWTLPPFAPRQIIDSNDLFPLLSAPWSPPTSLSAFLSRLIQSVLLFHLPITTVGTCYLIWVFIALARSFVAYILTRGVGWACPWLFSHYSTYEVSAGFGPMLLAYCYLTGVPDILKLLSTQLDRRIGILPFLVGLCLTLCLLDQEPWTYAVTAVFTGGVVLFYNIIFHRSTSIRHPMVLDGSQAPNHVRMGSLVSAVVLSVLSISASYWLLSFRPDAPVHMPYAPLPPAPLLDILVLTFPRRNITASSVAMITTIDSYLPHLTPEVTLSVFTHSASHRAFQNAKEHFSHTNITFYTDTDSHPEAEQGQYLHAAEAFRWETEKRVDQQAEWVMLIEDDFPICGPGEKGWGAVERVMQILEAGRPKGSNIPTRRGGFVGTGGSGLIIHRTLLPVLSHLLRTYSDHIAQLPLNVPIRPADLVIQDCLLGSDPLCPAKQEGGLVITSRLVMDHIGGMISTNTHKPQNNDKWRCGWRHPFHGRKEVDVVVVDAHW
;
A
#
# COMPACT_ATOMS: atom_id res chain seq x y z
N MET A 1 -37.70 -7.18 -16.12
CA MET A 1 -38.26 -7.84 -14.92
C MET A 1 -39.76 -7.63 -14.91
N SER A 2 -40.54 -8.71 -14.97
CA SER A 2 -41.95 -8.70 -14.57
C SER A 2 -42.04 -8.13 -13.15
N ARG A 3 -42.88 -7.11 -12.94
CA ARG A 3 -43.14 -6.59 -11.58
C ARG A 3 -43.66 -7.76 -10.74
N ILE A 4 -42.82 -8.26 -9.84
CA ILE A 4 -43.28 -9.10 -8.74
C ILE A 4 -44.16 -8.17 -7.90
N HIS A 5 -45.47 -8.32 -8.04
CA HIS A 5 -46.44 -7.61 -7.25
C HIS A 5 -46.39 -8.22 -5.84
N ILE A 6 -45.56 -7.64 -4.98
CA ILE A 6 -45.54 -8.01 -3.56
C ILE A 6 -46.84 -7.46 -2.96
N PRO A 7 -47.73 -8.31 -2.42
CA PRO A 7 -48.98 -7.85 -1.81
C PRO A 7 -48.65 -6.97 -0.60
N SER A 8 -49.25 -5.78 -0.55
CA SER A 8 -49.12 -4.89 0.61
C SER A 8 -49.94 -5.45 1.78
N THR A 9 -49.33 -6.30 2.59
CA THR A 9 -49.92 -6.73 3.86
C THR A 9 -49.80 -5.58 4.85
N ASN A 10 -50.87 -4.79 5.00
CA ASN A 10 -51.03 -3.69 5.97
C ASN A 10 -51.19 -4.21 7.42
N ASN A 11 -50.35 -5.12 7.89
CA ASN A 11 -50.27 -5.45 9.31
C ASN A 11 -49.34 -4.45 10.00
N ALA A 12 -49.89 -3.29 10.36
CA ALA A 12 -49.16 -2.17 10.95
C ALA A 12 -48.54 -2.46 12.32
N ASN A 13 -49.00 -3.49 13.05
CA ASN A 13 -48.61 -3.71 14.45
C ASN A 13 -47.40 -4.64 14.68
N ASP A 14 -47.01 -5.51 13.73
CA ASP A 14 -45.84 -6.39 13.89
C ASP A 14 -44.52 -5.76 13.41
N SER A 15 -44.57 -4.54 12.86
CA SER A 15 -43.42 -3.91 12.18
C SER A 15 -42.48 -3.10 13.11
N GLY A 16 -42.92 -2.77 14.33
CA GLY A 16 -42.19 -1.87 15.22
C GLY A 16 -40.85 -2.44 15.73
N TRP A 17 -40.87 -3.65 16.28
CA TRP A 17 -39.67 -4.32 16.80
C TRP A 17 -38.66 -4.64 15.70
N ILE A 18 -39.15 -5.06 14.55
CA ILE A 18 -38.34 -5.38 13.38
C ILE A 18 -37.58 -4.13 12.87
N ARG A 19 -38.18 -2.94 12.94
CA ARG A 19 -37.51 -1.66 12.62
C ARG A 19 -36.46 -1.23 13.65
N LEU A 20 -36.54 -1.72 14.89
CA LEU A 20 -35.50 -1.48 15.89
C LEU A 20 -34.28 -2.38 15.68
N LEU A 21 -34.45 -3.54 15.04
CA LEU A 21 -33.36 -4.46 14.74
C LEU A 21 -32.44 -3.96 13.60
N THR A 22 -32.96 -3.15 12.67
CA THR A 22 -32.17 -2.65 11.53
C THR A 22 -30.98 -1.76 11.92
N PRO A 23 -31.14 -0.74 12.80
CA PRO A 23 -30.00 -0.03 13.38
C PRO A 23 -29.09 -0.93 14.23
N GLY A 24 -29.67 -1.98 14.83
CA GLY A 24 -28.94 -2.97 15.62
C GLY A 24 -27.78 -3.60 14.85
N HIS A 25 -27.92 -3.80 13.53
CA HIS A 25 -26.81 -4.32 12.71
C HIS A 25 -25.57 -3.42 12.70
N VAL A 26 -25.71 -2.11 12.91
CA VAL A 26 -24.58 -1.17 12.95
C VAL A 26 -24.13 -0.89 14.39
N LEU A 27 -25.10 -0.75 15.29
CA LEU A 27 -24.84 -0.39 16.68
C LEU A 27 -24.31 -1.56 17.50
N ILE A 28 -24.77 -2.80 17.29
CA ILE A 28 -24.33 -3.95 18.08
C ILE A 28 -22.82 -4.20 17.93
N PRO A 29 -22.23 -4.29 16.72
CA PRO A 29 -20.77 -4.46 16.61
C PRO A 29 -19.99 -3.33 17.28
N THR A 30 -20.51 -2.10 17.18
CA THR A 30 -19.93 -0.92 17.82
C THR A 30 -19.97 -1.00 19.35
N LEU A 31 -21.09 -1.43 19.93
CA LEU A 31 -21.25 -1.62 21.37
C LEU A 31 -20.45 -2.82 21.89
N VAL A 32 -20.39 -3.92 21.12
CA VAL A 32 -19.58 -5.10 21.46
C VAL A 32 -18.11 -4.72 21.55
N LEU A 33 -17.59 -3.89 20.65
CA LEU A 33 -16.19 -3.41 20.73
C LEU A 33 -15.91 -2.67 22.04
N LEU A 34 -16.86 -1.85 22.53
CA LEU A 34 -16.70 -1.13 23.79
C LEU A 34 -16.62 -2.07 25.00
N ILE A 35 -17.33 -3.21 24.94
CA ILE A 35 -17.38 -4.20 26.03
C ILE A 35 -16.21 -5.19 25.92
N TYR A 36 -15.86 -5.60 24.70
CA TYR A 36 -14.88 -6.63 24.42
C TYR A 36 -13.97 -6.21 23.24
N PRO A 37 -12.96 -5.37 23.52
CA PRO A 37 -12.08 -4.79 22.50
C PRO A 37 -11.30 -5.81 21.66
N SER A 38 -11.15 -7.05 22.16
CA SER A 38 -10.48 -8.12 21.43
C SER A 38 -11.34 -8.74 20.33
N TRP A 39 -12.68 -8.59 20.35
CA TRP A 39 -13.51 -9.03 19.25
C TRP A 39 -13.53 -7.96 18.17
N THR A 40 -12.98 -8.30 17.01
CA THR A 40 -12.98 -7.42 15.84
C THR A 40 -13.27 -8.25 14.61
N LEU A 41 -14.28 -7.81 13.85
CA LEU A 41 -14.42 -8.24 12.47
C LEU A 41 -13.47 -7.38 11.63
N PRO A 42 -12.70 -7.99 10.71
CA PRO A 42 -11.73 -7.25 9.94
C PRO A 42 -12.45 -6.30 8.96
N PRO A 43 -11.96 -5.06 8.79
CA PRO A 43 -12.41 -4.19 7.72
C PRO A 43 -11.90 -4.73 6.37
N PHE A 44 -12.56 -4.33 5.30
CA PHE A 44 -12.23 -4.77 3.94
C PHE A 44 -11.21 -3.84 3.28
N ALA A 45 -10.15 -4.39 2.71
CA ALA A 45 -9.23 -3.71 1.81
C ALA A 45 -9.01 -4.57 0.56
N PRO A 46 -8.95 -3.99 -0.65
CA PRO A 46 -8.74 -4.74 -1.89
C PRO A 46 -7.58 -5.74 -1.90
N ARG A 47 -6.47 -5.43 -1.20
CA ARG A 47 -5.31 -6.35 -1.07
C ARG A 47 -5.66 -7.73 -0.52
N GLN A 48 -6.69 -7.84 0.33
CA GLN A 48 -7.09 -9.12 0.92
C GLN A 48 -7.54 -10.10 -0.18
N ILE A 49 -8.24 -9.60 -1.21
CA ILE A 49 -8.65 -10.42 -2.36
C ILE A 49 -7.51 -10.58 -3.35
N ILE A 50 -6.83 -9.48 -3.70
CA ILE A 50 -5.84 -9.46 -4.78
C ILE A 50 -4.59 -10.28 -4.42
N ASP A 51 -4.12 -10.17 -3.18
CA ASP A 51 -2.83 -10.71 -2.77
C ASP A 51 -2.96 -11.84 -1.74
N SER A 52 -4.00 -11.83 -0.90
CA SER A 52 -4.17 -12.84 0.16
C SER A 52 -5.21 -13.93 -0.14
N ASN A 53 -6.00 -13.79 -1.22
CA ASN A 53 -7.13 -14.66 -1.53
C ASN A 53 -8.12 -14.84 -0.36
N ASP A 54 -8.27 -13.82 0.48
CA ASP A 54 -9.16 -13.82 1.64
C ASP A 54 -10.45 -13.04 1.34
N LEU A 55 -11.56 -13.77 1.25
CA LEU A 55 -12.89 -13.21 1.00
C LEU A 55 -13.64 -12.86 2.29
N PHE A 56 -13.17 -13.30 3.46
CA PHE A 56 -13.90 -13.10 4.71
C PHE A 56 -14.13 -11.61 5.03
N PRO A 57 -13.12 -10.73 4.95
CA PRO A 57 -13.30 -9.30 5.16
C PRO A 57 -14.29 -8.65 4.17
N LEU A 58 -14.33 -9.09 2.91
CA LEU A 58 -15.33 -8.60 1.95
C LEU A 58 -16.75 -8.88 2.44
N LEU A 59 -16.97 -10.05 3.04
CA LEU A 59 -18.30 -10.44 3.52
C LEU A 59 -18.65 -9.79 4.87
N SER A 60 -17.67 -9.56 5.75
CA SER A 60 -17.91 -9.12 7.14
C SER A 60 -17.74 -7.62 7.39
N ALA A 61 -17.06 -6.87 6.50
CA ALA A 61 -16.73 -5.46 6.72
C ALA A 61 -17.91 -4.52 7.04
N PRO A 62 -19.16 -4.75 6.55
CA PRO A 62 -20.31 -3.94 6.97
C PRO A 62 -20.58 -3.98 8.48
N TRP A 63 -20.06 -4.99 9.18
CA TRP A 63 -20.16 -5.15 10.62
C TRP A 63 -18.82 -4.92 11.34
N SER A 64 -17.79 -4.47 10.63
CA SER A 64 -16.52 -4.10 11.24
C SER A 64 -16.73 -2.90 12.18
N PRO A 65 -16.19 -2.96 13.40
CA PRO A 65 -16.28 -1.87 14.36
C PRO A 65 -15.58 -0.59 13.83
N PRO A 66 -16.00 0.61 14.28
CA PRO A 66 -15.31 1.85 13.93
C PRO A 66 -13.93 1.90 14.61
N THR A 67 -12.92 2.34 13.86
CA THR A 67 -11.52 2.45 14.34
C THR A 67 -11.19 3.85 14.89
N SER A 68 -12.10 4.82 14.73
CA SER A 68 -11.91 6.20 15.15
C SER A 68 -13.21 6.83 15.64
N LEU A 69 -13.11 7.95 16.38
CA LEU A 69 -14.28 8.71 16.81
C LEU A 69 -15.09 9.27 15.62
N SER A 70 -14.41 9.68 14.54
CA SER A 70 -15.11 10.15 13.34
C SER A 70 -15.90 9.02 12.67
N ALA A 71 -15.31 7.82 12.56
CA ALA A 71 -16.00 6.65 12.04
C ALA A 71 -17.18 6.26 12.95
N PHE A 72 -17.05 6.39 14.28
CA PHE A 72 -18.17 6.17 15.21
C PHE A 72 -19.35 7.13 14.92
N LEU A 73 -19.08 8.43 14.72
CA LEU A 73 -20.11 9.39 14.33
C LEU A 73 -20.74 9.05 12.98
N SER A 74 -19.95 8.57 12.01
CA SER A 74 -20.47 8.05 10.75
C SER A 74 -21.44 6.89 10.96
N ARG A 75 -21.13 5.95 11.87
CA ARG A 75 -22.04 4.83 12.23
C ARG A 75 -23.36 5.30 12.80
N LEU A 76 -23.38 6.38 13.59
CA LEU A 76 -24.63 6.96 14.10
C LEU A 76 -25.49 7.51 12.95
N ILE A 77 -24.88 8.23 12.01
CA ILE A 77 -25.59 8.74 10.82
C ILE A 77 -26.13 7.58 9.98
N GLN A 78 -25.31 6.56 9.71
CA GLN A 78 -25.71 5.36 8.96
C GLN A 78 -26.88 4.63 9.65
N SER A 79 -26.85 4.55 10.99
CA SER A 79 -27.92 3.93 11.79
C SER A 79 -29.23 4.68 11.67
N VAL A 80 -29.20 6.01 11.72
CA VAL A 80 -30.39 6.87 11.51
C VAL A 80 -30.94 6.66 10.10
N LEU A 81 -30.08 6.65 9.08
CA LEU A 81 -30.52 6.42 7.69
C LEU A 81 -31.18 5.04 7.54
N LEU A 82 -30.57 3.98 8.09
CA LEU A 82 -31.13 2.62 8.05
C LEU A 82 -32.46 2.49 8.79
N PHE A 83 -32.64 3.20 9.91
CA PHE A 83 -33.90 3.22 10.65
C PHE A 83 -35.08 3.70 9.79
N HIS A 84 -34.81 4.63 8.87
CA HIS A 84 -35.82 5.22 7.99
C HIS A 84 -36.02 4.45 6.68
N LEU A 85 -35.21 3.43 6.41
CA LEU A 85 -35.37 2.59 5.23
C LEU A 85 -36.26 1.38 5.53
N PRO A 86 -37.03 0.88 4.53
CA PRO A 86 -37.76 -0.38 4.68
C PRO A 86 -36.81 -1.53 5.01
N ILE A 87 -37.17 -2.45 5.91
CA ILE A 87 -36.24 -3.54 6.31
C ILE A 87 -35.74 -4.39 5.14
N THR A 88 -36.56 -4.57 4.10
CA THR A 88 -36.19 -5.30 2.88
C THR A 88 -34.97 -4.70 2.17
N THR A 89 -34.66 -3.42 2.40
CA THR A 89 -33.51 -2.75 1.78
C THR A 89 -32.18 -3.17 2.37
N VAL A 90 -32.13 -3.75 3.58
CA VAL A 90 -30.85 -4.18 4.19
C VAL A 90 -30.19 -5.26 3.35
N GLY A 91 -30.95 -6.25 2.90
CA GLY A 91 -30.45 -7.28 1.98
C GLY A 91 -29.98 -6.68 0.65
N THR A 92 -30.73 -5.72 0.10
CA THR A 92 -30.32 -5.00 -1.12
C THR A 92 -29.03 -4.20 -0.91
N CYS A 93 -28.89 -3.48 0.21
CA CYS A 93 -27.69 -2.74 0.55
C CYS A 93 -26.49 -3.67 0.68
N TYR A 94 -26.67 -4.84 1.32
CA TYR A 94 -25.60 -5.84 1.41
C TYR A 94 -25.16 -6.35 0.04
N LEU A 95 -26.10 -6.65 -0.87
CA LEU A 95 -25.76 -7.03 -2.24
C LEU A 95 -25.03 -5.91 -2.98
N ILE A 96 -25.49 -4.66 -2.84
CA ILE A 96 -24.81 -3.47 -3.38
C ILE A 96 -23.38 -3.37 -2.85
N TRP A 97 -23.17 -3.61 -1.56
CA TRP A 97 -21.84 -3.64 -0.95
C TRP A 97 -20.93 -4.68 -1.60
N VAL A 98 -21.38 -5.91 -1.80
CA VAL A 98 -20.59 -6.95 -2.46
C VAL A 98 -20.13 -6.47 -3.85
N PHE A 99 -21.02 -5.85 -4.64
CA PHE A 99 -20.65 -5.30 -5.94
C PHE A 99 -19.66 -4.13 -5.84
N ILE A 100 -19.83 -3.23 -4.88
CA ILE A 100 -18.88 -2.12 -4.64
C ILE A 100 -17.51 -2.67 -4.25
N ALA A 101 -17.45 -3.63 -3.32
CA ALA A 101 -16.20 -4.23 -2.86
C ALA A 101 -15.45 -4.92 -4.01
N LEU A 102 -16.16 -5.68 -4.85
CA LEU A 102 -15.59 -6.30 -6.06
C LEU A 102 -15.13 -5.25 -7.08
N ALA A 103 -15.91 -4.19 -7.31
CA ALA A 103 -15.51 -3.09 -8.19
C ALA A 103 -14.24 -2.39 -7.66
N ARG A 104 -14.15 -2.16 -6.35
CA ARG A 104 -12.94 -1.62 -5.71
C ARG A 104 -11.74 -2.53 -5.91
N SER A 105 -11.89 -3.84 -5.70
CA SER A 105 -10.83 -4.81 -5.97
C SER A 105 -10.38 -4.83 -7.43
N PHE A 106 -11.32 -4.73 -8.37
CA PHE A 106 -10.99 -4.68 -9.79
C PHE A 106 -10.22 -3.40 -10.15
N VAL A 107 -10.67 -2.24 -9.68
CA VAL A 107 -9.97 -0.97 -9.92
C VAL A 107 -8.58 -0.98 -9.25
N ALA A 108 -8.48 -1.46 -8.02
CA ALA A 108 -7.20 -1.60 -7.32
C ALA A 108 -6.24 -2.53 -8.07
N TYR A 109 -6.73 -3.64 -8.60
CA TYR A 109 -5.96 -4.54 -9.44
C TYR A 109 -5.42 -3.82 -10.68
N ILE A 110 -6.26 -3.06 -11.41
CA ILE A 110 -5.82 -2.29 -12.58
C ILE A 110 -4.75 -1.26 -12.19
N LEU A 111 -5.00 -0.47 -11.15
CA LEU A 111 -4.13 0.61 -10.72
C LEU A 111 -2.87 0.13 -9.98
N THR A 112 -2.70 -1.17 -9.77
CA THR A 112 -1.46 -1.68 -9.13
C THR A 112 -0.80 -2.80 -9.92
N ARG A 113 -1.52 -3.91 -10.17
CA ARG A 113 -0.99 -5.11 -10.82
C ARG A 113 -1.17 -5.10 -12.34
N GLY A 114 -2.26 -4.54 -12.85
CA GLY A 114 -2.56 -4.54 -14.28
C GLY A 114 -1.72 -3.52 -15.04
N VAL A 115 -1.89 -2.24 -14.70
CA VAL A 115 -1.26 -1.10 -15.39
C VAL A 115 -0.29 -0.35 -14.48
N GLY A 116 -0.61 -0.21 -13.19
CA GLY A 116 0.20 0.57 -12.24
C GLY A 116 1.65 0.11 -12.11
N TRP A 117 1.94 -1.18 -12.34
CA TRP A 117 3.30 -1.70 -12.33
C TRP A 117 4.15 -1.23 -13.52
N ALA A 118 3.53 -1.03 -14.69
CA ALA A 118 4.20 -0.63 -15.93
C ALA A 118 4.11 0.88 -16.19
N CYS A 119 3.13 1.55 -15.59
CA CYS A 119 2.92 2.99 -15.68
C CYS A 119 2.92 3.58 -14.25
N PRO A 120 4.09 3.97 -13.71
CA PRO A 120 4.22 4.45 -12.33
C PRO A 120 3.25 5.58 -11.95
N TRP A 121 2.92 6.46 -12.89
CA TRP A 121 1.97 7.56 -12.71
C TRP A 121 0.51 7.11 -12.53
N LEU A 122 0.14 5.91 -13.00
CA LEU A 122 -1.16 5.30 -12.77
C LEU A 122 -1.21 4.48 -11.46
N PHE A 123 -0.07 4.23 -10.82
CA PHE A 123 -0.06 3.50 -9.56
C PHE A 123 -0.73 4.28 -8.43
N SER A 124 -1.64 3.62 -7.72
CA SER A 124 -2.31 4.20 -6.55
C SER A 124 -2.20 3.26 -5.34
N HIS A 125 -1.41 3.67 -4.34
CA HIS A 125 -1.29 2.95 -3.07
C HIS A 125 -2.65 2.82 -2.37
N TYR A 126 -3.36 3.94 -2.22
CA TYR A 126 -4.64 4.01 -1.51
C TYR A 126 -5.70 3.12 -2.14
N SER A 127 -5.66 2.92 -3.46
CA SER A 127 -6.61 2.02 -4.11
C SER A 127 -6.58 0.59 -3.55
N THR A 128 -5.44 0.16 -3.02
CA THR A 128 -5.21 -1.21 -2.54
C THR A 128 -5.28 -1.34 -1.02
N TYR A 129 -4.88 -0.28 -0.30
CA TYR A 129 -4.71 -0.29 1.15
C TYR A 129 -5.82 0.42 1.92
N GLU A 130 -6.61 1.28 1.28
CA GLU A 130 -7.71 1.96 1.98
C GLU A 130 -8.74 0.93 2.46
N VAL A 131 -8.81 0.79 3.78
CA VAL A 131 -9.79 -0.05 4.46
C VAL A 131 -11.17 0.57 4.35
N SER A 132 -12.21 -0.26 4.32
CA SER A 132 -13.59 0.17 4.39
C SER A 132 -14.40 -0.69 5.32
N ALA A 133 -15.29 -0.04 6.05
CA ALA A 133 -16.17 -0.68 7.00
C ALA A 133 -17.57 -0.03 7.02
N GLY A 134 -18.54 -0.80 7.50
CA GLY A 134 -19.92 -0.38 7.70
C GLY A 134 -20.74 -0.14 6.44
N PHE A 135 -21.85 0.57 6.62
CA PHE A 135 -22.93 0.65 5.64
C PHE A 135 -22.91 1.91 4.78
N GLY A 136 -22.00 2.85 5.04
CA GLY A 136 -21.98 4.14 4.36
C GLY A 136 -21.91 4.06 2.83
N PRO A 137 -20.97 3.31 2.22
CA PRO A 137 -20.87 3.19 0.76
C PRO A 137 -22.13 2.60 0.11
N MET A 138 -22.69 1.53 0.67
CA MET A 138 -23.89 0.90 0.13
C MET A 138 -25.15 1.73 0.34
N LEU A 139 -25.26 2.47 1.44
CA LEU A 139 -26.35 3.42 1.68
C LEU A 139 -26.30 4.56 0.68
N LEU A 140 -25.11 5.11 0.42
CA LEU A 140 -24.93 6.15 -0.59
C LEU A 140 -25.34 5.63 -1.98
N ALA A 141 -24.85 4.45 -2.38
CA ALA A 141 -25.23 3.83 -3.65
C ALA A 141 -26.75 3.58 -3.74
N TYR A 142 -27.36 3.08 -2.66
CA TYR A 142 -28.81 2.90 -2.58
C TYR A 142 -29.56 4.24 -2.78
N CYS A 143 -29.09 5.32 -2.16
CA CYS A 143 -29.64 6.66 -2.33
C CYS A 143 -29.53 7.17 -3.78
N TYR A 144 -28.41 6.93 -4.46
CA TYR A 144 -28.25 7.23 -5.89
C TYR A 144 -29.21 6.44 -6.78
N LEU A 145 -29.40 5.15 -6.49
CA LEU A 145 -30.27 4.26 -7.27
C LEU A 145 -31.76 4.59 -7.11
N THR A 146 -32.16 5.03 -5.92
CA THR A 146 -33.58 5.21 -5.57
C THR A 146 -34.07 6.67 -5.57
N GLY A 147 -33.15 7.65 -5.63
CA GLY A 147 -33.51 9.07 -5.68
C GLY A 147 -33.98 9.66 -4.35
N VAL A 148 -33.76 8.96 -3.23
CA VAL A 148 -33.95 9.46 -1.85
C VAL A 148 -35.38 9.90 -1.44
N PRO A 149 -36.49 9.41 -2.04
CA PRO A 149 -37.81 9.99 -1.77
C PRO A 149 -38.25 9.85 -0.30
N ASP A 150 -37.92 8.74 0.36
CA ASP A 150 -38.38 8.50 1.74
C ASP A 150 -37.51 9.19 2.80
N ILE A 151 -36.20 9.34 2.55
CA ILE A 151 -35.30 10.08 3.45
C ILE A 151 -35.54 11.59 3.32
N LEU A 152 -35.83 12.09 2.11
CA LEU A 152 -36.17 13.50 1.92
C LEU A 152 -37.52 13.86 2.56
N LYS A 153 -38.51 12.95 2.63
CA LYS A 153 -39.76 13.23 3.36
C LYS A 153 -39.49 13.59 4.83
N LEU A 154 -38.60 12.86 5.49
CA LEU A 154 -38.18 13.12 6.87
C LEU A 154 -37.52 14.50 7.03
N LEU A 155 -36.61 14.86 6.13
CA LEU A 155 -35.92 16.14 6.20
C LEU A 155 -36.83 17.30 5.77
N SER A 156 -37.74 17.07 4.83
CA SER A 156 -38.65 18.09 4.27
C SER A 156 -39.72 18.57 5.25
N THR A 157 -39.99 17.83 6.33
CA THR A 157 -40.84 18.35 7.42
C THR A 157 -40.17 19.45 8.24
N GLN A 158 -38.84 19.63 8.09
CA GLN A 158 -38.03 20.57 8.88
C GLN A 158 -37.22 21.55 8.02
N LEU A 159 -36.71 21.12 6.86
CA LEU A 159 -35.99 21.97 5.92
C LEU A 159 -36.88 22.28 4.72
N ASP A 160 -36.99 23.58 4.42
CA ASP A 160 -37.71 24.15 3.29
C ASP A 160 -37.50 23.31 2.01
N ARG A 161 -38.56 23.10 1.21
CA ARG A 161 -38.62 22.22 0.01
C ARG A 161 -37.59 22.55 -1.09
N ARG A 162 -36.68 23.49 -0.84
CA ARG A 162 -35.68 24.04 -1.75
C ARG A 162 -34.41 23.20 -1.87
N ILE A 163 -34.12 22.29 -0.94
CA ILE A 163 -32.93 21.44 -1.08
C ILE A 163 -33.25 20.33 -2.09
N GLY A 164 -32.72 20.49 -3.29
CA GLY A 164 -32.81 19.45 -4.32
C GLY A 164 -32.12 18.15 -3.91
N ILE A 165 -32.48 17.04 -4.56
CA ILE A 165 -31.86 15.72 -4.37
C ILE A 165 -30.33 15.78 -4.57
N LEU A 166 -29.88 16.61 -5.52
CA LEU A 166 -28.48 16.77 -5.89
C LEU A 166 -27.58 17.25 -4.73
N PRO A 167 -27.80 18.45 -4.13
CA PRO A 167 -26.98 18.90 -3.00
C PRO A 167 -27.07 17.98 -1.78
N PHE A 168 -28.20 17.30 -1.57
CA PHE A 168 -28.32 16.29 -0.51
C PHE A 168 -27.37 15.11 -0.75
N LEU A 169 -27.37 14.51 -1.95
CA LEU A 169 -26.51 13.36 -2.27
C LEU A 169 -25.02 13.72 -2.17
N VAL A 170 -24.63 14.88 -2.70
CA VAL A 170 -23.24 15.36 -2.64
C VAL A 170 -22.84 15.64 -1.18
N GLY A 171 -23.71 16.30 -0.41
CA GLY A 171 -23.48 16.57 1.01
C GLY A 171 -23.35 15.29 1.84
N LEU A 172 -24.26 14.33 1.65
CA LEU A 172 -24.21 13.03 2.32
C LEU A 172 -22.92 12.27 1.98
N CYS A 173 -22.56 12.22 0.69
CA CYS A 173 -21.34 11.58 0.21
C CYS A 173 -20.10 12.20 0.87
N LEU A 174 -20.01 13.54 0.87
CA LEU A 174 -18.90 14.27 1.46
C LEU A 174 -18.82 14.05 2.99
N THR A 175 -19.96 14.14 3.69
CA THR A 175 -20.01 13.94 5.15
C THR A 175 -19.56 12.54 5.52
N LEU A 176 -20.11 11.50 4.89
CA LEU A 176 -19.73 10.12 5.20
C LEU A 176 -18.28 9.83 4.81
N CYS A 177 -17.82 10.33 3.66
CA CYS A 177 -16.43 10.23 3.21
C CYS A 177 -15.46 10.85 4.23
N LEU A 178 -15.75 12.04 4.75
CA LEU A 178 -14.90 12.74 5.72
C LEU A 178 -14.89 12.04 7.08
N LEU A 179 -16.04 11.54 7.53
CA LEU A 179 -16.17 10.88 8.82
C LEU A 179 -15.51 9.49 8.80
N ASP A 180 -15.70 8.71 7.74
CA ASP A 180 -15.08 7.39 7.58
C ASP A 180 -13.59 7.50 7.21
N GLN A 181 -13.16 8.60 6.59
CA GLN A 181 -11.82 8.79 6.02
C GLN A 181 -11.53 7.78 4.90
N GLU A 182 -12.53 7.50 4.06
CA GLU A 182 -12.49 6.49 3.00
C GLU A 182 -12.71 7.08 1.58
N PRO A 183 -11.97 8.12 1.17
CA PRO A 183 -12.21 8.85 -0.08
C PRO A 183 -12.24 7.96 -1.33
N TRP A 184 -11.36 6.96 -1.42
CA TRP A 184 -11.33 6.06 -2.56
C TRP A 184 -12.58 5.18 -2.64
N THR A 185 -13.05 4.69 -1.49
CA THR A 185 -14.29 3.92 -1.36
C THR A 185 -15.48 4.71 -1.88
N TYR A 186 -15.64 5.93 -1.41
CA TYR A 186 -16.77 6.78 -1.78
C TYR A 186 -16.68 7.25 -3.24
N ALA A 187 -15.48 7.51 -3.76
CA ALA A 187 -15.28 7.85 -5.16
C ALA A 187 -15.66 6.68 -6.09
N VAL A 188 -15.16 5.47 -5.81
CA VAL A 188 -15.53 4.27 -6.60
C VAL A 188 -17.03 4.00 -6.49
N THR A 189 -17.62 4.15 -5.30
CA THR A 189 -19.06 3.98 -5.07
C THR A 189 -19.89 4.93 -5.94
N ALA A 190 -19.55 6.22 -5.95
CA ALA A 190 -20.25 7.23 -6.74
C ALA A 190 -20.12 6.97 -8.25
N VAL A 191 -18.90 6.68 -8.74
CA VAL A 191 -18.64 6.39 -10.16
C VAL A 191 -19.36 5.11 -10.60
N PHE A 192 -19.22 4.03 -9.84
CA PHE A 192 -19.83 2.74 -10.15
C PHE A 192 -21.36 2.86 -10.21
N THR A 193 -21.96 3.45 -9.17
CA THR A 193 -23.43 3.59 -9.11
C THR A 193 -23.94 4.54 -10.18
N GLY A 194 -23.24 5.65 -10.42
CA GLY A 194 -23.53 6.57 -11.51
C GLY A 194 -23.51 5.89 -12.88
N GLY A 195 -22.49 5.06 -13.12
CA GLY A 195 -22.36 4.24 -14.33
C GLY A 195 -23.49 3.24 -14.50
N VAL A 196 -23.89 2.54 -13.43
CA VAL A 196 -25.02 1.60 -13.44
C VAL A 196 -26.33 2.30 -13.82
N VAL A 197 -26.62 3.46 -13.22
CA VAL A 197 -27.85 4.21 -13.53
C VAL A 197 -27.80 4.78 -14.96
N LEU A 198 -26.65 5.29 -15.40
CA LEU A 198 -26.49 5.78 -16.77
C LEU A 198 -26.74 4.65 -17.79
N PHE A 199 -26.12 3.49 -17.57
CA PHE A 199 -26.27 2.32 -18.41
C PHE A 199 -27.71 1.82 -18.45
N TYR A 200 -28.37 1.74 -17.29
CA TYR A 200 -29.79 1.39 -17.18
C TYR A 200 -30.65 2.37 -18.00
N ASN A 201 -30.45 3.68 -17.84
CA ASN A 201 -31.19 4.67 -18.61
C ASN A 201 -30.93 4.53 -20.11
N ILE A 202 -29.70 4.31 -20.56
CA ILE A 202 -29.39 4.13 -21.99
C ILE A 202 -30.13 2.92 -22.58
N ILE A 203 -30.13 1.78 -21.87
CA ILE A 203 -30.76 0.55 -22.35
C ILE A 203 -32.29 0.67 -22.33
N PHE A 204 -32.86 1.10 -21.20
CA PHE A 204 -34.31 1.02 -21.00
C PHE A 204 -35.05 2.26 -21.50
N HIS A 205 -34.41 3.43 -21.61
CA HIS A 205 -35.06 4.62 -22.15
C HIS A 205 -35.31 4.54 -23.66
N ARG A 206 -34.52 3.73 -24.38
CA ARG A 206 -34.81 3.41 -25.80
C ARG A 206 -36.11 2.62 -25.97
N SER A 207 -36.55 1.88 -24.96
CA SER A 207 -37.73 1.02 -25.06
C SER A 207 -39.06 1.75 -24.87
N THR A 208 -39.08 2.95 -24.28
CA THR A 208 -40.33 3.69 -23.98
C THR A 208 -40.67 4.76 -25.01
N SER A 209 -39.84 4.95 -26.04
CA SER A 209 -40.12 5.87 -27.16
C SER A 209 -40.92 5.23 -28.31
N ILE A 210 -41.57 4.09 -28.09
CA ILE A 210 -42.69 3.65 -28.93
C ILE A 210 -43.96 4.21 -28.28
N ARG A 211 -44.25 5.49 -28.55
CA ARG A 211 -45.49 6.12 -28.10
C ARG A 211 -46.66 5.43 -28.81
N HIS A 212 -47.42 4.61 -28.08
CA HIS A 212 -48.77 4.28 -28.51
C HIS A 212 -49.63 5.55 -28.40
N PRO A 213 -50.28 6.01 -29.48
CA PRO A 213 -50.97 7.31 -29.53
C PRO A 213 -52.30 7.36 -28.75
N MET A 214 -52.59 6.45 -27.82
CA MET A 214 -53.90 6.36 -27.15
C MET A 214 -53.85 6.07 -25.63
N VAL A 215 -52.80 6.49 -24.90
CA VAL A 215 -52.84 6.41 -23.42
C VAL A 215 -53.45 7.69 -22.86
N LEU A 216 -54.62 7.56 -22.23
CA LEU A 216 -55.38 8.61 -21.54
C LEU A 216 -54.53 9.32 -20.47
N ASP A 217 -54.51 10.65 -20.55
CA ASP A 217 -53.86 11.58 -19.62
C ASP A 217 -54.43 11.43 -18.20
N GLY A 218 -53.68 10.80 -17.29
CA GLY A 218 -54.11 10.70 -15.88
C GLY A 218 -53.09 10.11 -14.93
N SER A 219 -52.16 9.27 -15.39
CA SER A 219 -51.07 8.77 -14.57
C SER A 219 -49.89 9.74 -14.63
N GLN A 220 -49.69 10.54 -13.58
CA GLN A 220 -48.46 11.30 -13.39
C GLN A 220 -47.27 10.35 -13.53
N ALA A 221 -46.43 10.59 -14.55
CA ALA A 221 -45.23 9.81 -14.74
C ALA A 221 -44.39 9.89 -13.46
N PRO A 222 -43.86 8.76 -12.95
CA PRO A 222 -42.99 8.79 -11.79
C PRO A 222 -41.88 9.79 -12.06
N ASN A 223 -41.57 10.63 -11.06
CA ASN A 223 -40.52 11.65 -11.12
C ASN A 223 -39.17 10.98 -11.43
N HIS A 224 -38.89 10.76 -12.71
CA HIS A 224 -37.62 10.27 -13.17
C HIS A 224 -36.60 11.37 -12.92
N VAL A 225 -35.60 11.06 -12.09
CA VAL A 225 -34.42 11.91 -11.91
C VAL A 225 -33.86 12.21 -13.30
N ARG A 226 -33.77 13.49 -13.66
CA ARG A 226 -33.23 13.87 -14.98
C ARG A 226 -31.80 13.33 -15.07
N MET A 227 -31.48 12.61 -16.14
CA MET A 227 -30.14 12.02 -16.35
C MET A 227 -29.02 13.04 -16.12
N GLY A 228 -29.23 14.29 -16.57
CA GLY A 228 -28.30 15.39 -16.33
C GLY A 228 -28.01 15.68 -14.85
N SER A 229 -29.02 15.69 -13.98
CA SER A 229 -28.80 15.95 -12.54
C SER A 229 -28.04 14.84 -11.85
N LEU A 230 -28.18 13.58 -12.31
CA LEU A 230 -27.44 12.46 -11.74
C LEU A 230 -25.97 12.48 -12.16
N VAL A 231 -25.67 12.73 -13.44
CA VAL A 231 -24.29 12.88 -13.91
C VAL A 231 -23.61 14.02 -13.18
N SER A 232 -24.28 15.16 -13.01
CA SER A 232 -23.77 16.26 -12.18
C SER A 232 -23.54 15.83 -10.73
N ALA A 233 -24.43 15.03 -10.13
CA ALA A 233 -24.25 14.53 -8.76
C ALA A 233 -22.99 13.67 -8.59
N VAL A 234 -22.75 12.77 -9.54
CA VAL A 234 -21.57 11.89 -9.53
C VAL A 234 -20.31 12.70 -9.72
N VAL A 235 -20.26 13.57 -10.73
CA VAL A 235 -19.09 14.42 -11.02
C VAL A 235 -18.79 15.33 -9.84
N LEU A 236 -19.79 16.02 -9.29
CA LEU A 236 -19.59 16.90 -8.14
C LEU A 236 -19.13 16.13 -6.91
N SER A 237 -19.65 14.94 -6.66
CA SER A 237 -19.21 14.12 -5.52
C SER A 237 -17.75 13.70 -5.67
N VAL A 238 -17.33 13.25 -6.85
CA VAL A 238 -15.93 12.89 -7.13
C VAL A 238 -15.00 14.10 -6.99
N LEU A 239 -15.42 15.27 -7.49
CA LEU A 239 -14.65 16.51 -7.35
C LEU A 239 -14.56 16.95 -5.89
N SER A 240 -15.65 16.88 -5.11
CA SER A 240 -15.67 17.23 -3.69
C SER A 240 -14.81 16.29 -2.84
N ILE A 241 -14.85 14.98 -3.13
CA ILE A 241 -13.98 14.00 -2.47
C ILE A 241 -12.52 14.29 -2.81
N SER A 242 -12.20 14.47 -4.11
CA SER A 242 -10.84 14.77 -4.56
C SER A 242 -10.30 16.05 -3.93
N ALA A 243 -11.11 17.11 -3.88
CA ALA A 243 -10.72 18.39 -3.27
C ALA A 243 -10.49 18.24 -1.75
N SER A 244 -11.36 17.51 -1.05
CA SER A 244 -11.22 17.29 0.39
C SER A 244 -10.03 16.42 0.73
N TYR A 245 -9.80 15.36 -0.07
CA TYR A 245 -8.63 14.50 0.07
C TYR A 245 -7.35 15.29 -0.18
N TRP A 246 -7.32 16.11 -1.23
CA TRP A 246 -6.20 17.00 -1.53
C TRP A 246 -5.94 17.93 -0.35
N LEU A 247 -6.95 18.65 0.15
CA LEU A 247 -6.81 19.53 1.32
C LEU A 247 -6.30 18.81 2.58
N LEU A 248 -6.73 17.56 2.83
CA LEU A 248 -6.24 16.75 3.94
C LEU A 248 -4.82 16.25 3.74
N SER A 249 -4.44 15.97 2.49
CA SER A 249 -3.09 15.53 2.10
C SER A 249 -2.08 16.69 2.10
N PHE A 250 -2.55 17.94 2.05
CA PHE A 250 -1.71 19.14 2.12
C PHE A 250 -1.17 19.46 3.52
N ARG A 251 -1.24 18.53 4.47
CA ARG A 251 -0.50 18.69 5.71
C ARG A 251 0.99 18.64 5.37
N PRO A 252 1.76 19.70 5.62
CA PRO A 252 3.20 19.64 5.43
C PRO A 252 3.69 18.49 6.31
N ASP A 253 4.26 17.46 5.67
CA ASP A 253 4.94 16.40 6.39
C ASP A 253 5.97 17.08 7.29
N ALA A 254 5.92 16.77 8.59
CA ALA A 254 6.96 17.21 9.49
C ALA A 254 8.31 16.71 8.91
N PRO A 255 9.37 17.52 8.92
CA PRO A 255 10.67 17.07 8.45
C PRO A 255 11.01 15.78 9.20
N VAL A 256 11.21 14.73 8.41
CA VAL A 256 11.57 13.42 8.91
C VAL A 256 13.08 13.45 9.06
N HIS A 257 13.57 13.04 10.22
CA HIS A 257 14.99 12.90 10.46
C HIS A 257 15.29 11.45 10.80
N MET A 258 16.50 11.00 10.44
CA MET A 258 17.04 9.73 10.87
C MET A 258 16.95 9.60 12.40
N PRO A 259 16.41 8.49 12.95
CA PRO A 259 16.37 8.31 14.40
C PRO A 259 17.78 8.21 14.97
N TYR A 260 17.91 8.47 16.28
CA TYR A 260 19.19 8.33 16.97
C TYR A 260 19.53 6.86 17.20
N ALA A 261 20.82 6.52 17.12
CA ALA A 261 21.31 5.21 17.51
C ALA A 261 21.04 4.96 19.01
N PRO A 262 20.48 3.80 19.40
CA PRO A 262 20.22 3.47 20.80
C PRO A 262 21.50 3.17 21.58
N LEU A 263 22.61 2.86 20.90
CA LEU A 263 23.91 2.56 21.51
C LEU A 263 25.03 3.46 20.93
N PRO A 264 25.09 4.74 21.30
CA PRO A 264 26.22 5.61 20.95
C PRO A 264 27.53 5.03 21.52
N PRO A 265 28.69 5.22 20.85
CA PRO A 265 28.92 6.12 19.72
C PRO A 265 28.68 5.50 18.33
N ALA A 266 28.14 4.29 18.24
CA ALA A 266 27.99 3.59 16.97
C ALA A 266 26.98 4.30 16.04
N PRO A 267 27.21 4.32 14.71
CA PRO A 267 26.24 4.83 13.74
C PRO A 267 24.95 4.00 13.77
N LEU A 268 23.83 4.59 13.37
CA LEU A 268 22.58 3.84 13.25
C LEU A 268 22.59 2.99 11.97
N LEU A 269 22.99 3.58 10.85
CA LEU A 269 22.88 2.99 9.52
C LEU A 269 24.23 3.04 8.79
N ASP A 270 24.70 1.91 8.28
CA ASP A 270 25.78 1.85 7.30
C ASP A 270 25.22 1.52 5.92
N ILE A 271 25.54 2.33 4.93
CA ILE A 271 25.19 2.10 3.53
C ILE A 271 26.31 1.26 2.92
N LEU A 272 26.04 -0.03 2.73
CA LEU A 272 27.00 -0.99 2.18
C LEU A 272 26.80 -1.14 0.67
N VAL A 273 27.69 -0.52 -0.09
CA VAL A 273 27.73 -0.59 -1.56
C VAL A 273 28.54 -1.81 -1.98
N LEU A 274 27.89 -2.80 -2.60
CA LEU A 274 28.56 -3.91 -3.27
C LEU A 274 28.92 -3.55 -4.69
N THR A 275 30.15 -3.85 -5.09
CA THR A 275 30.62 -3.65 -6.46
C THR A 275 31.48 -4.81 -6.93
N PHE A 276 31.32 -5.18 -8.21
CA PHE A 276 32.09 -6.24 -8.84
C PHE A 276 32.51 -5.83 -10.26
N PRO A 277 33.69 -6.28 -10.76
CA PRO A 277 34.18 -5.86 -12.07
C PRO A 277 33.21 -6.12 -13.22
N ARG A 278 32.92 -5.07 -14.00
CA ARG A 278 32.12 -5.13 -15.23
C ARG A 278 33.00 -4.91 -16.46
N ARG A 279 32.56 -5.41 -17.63
CA ARG A 279 33.33 -5.30 -18.90
C ARG A 279 33.60 -3.86 -19.32
N ASN A 280 32.62 -2.96 -19.14
CA ASN A 280 32.75 -1.55 -19.48
C ASN A 280 33.16 -0.74 -18.25
N ILE A 281 34.46 -0.50 -18.11
CA ILE A 281 35.05 0.18 -16.94
C ILE A 281 34.53 1.61 -16.82
N THR A 282 34.44 2.36 -17.92
CA THR A 282 33.96 3.76 -17.89
C THR A 282 32.51 3.84 -17.43
N ALA A 283 31.62 3.01 -17.99
CA ALA A 283 30.22 2.99 -17.58
C ALA A 283 30.06 2.55 -16.12
N SER A 284 30.83 1.55 -15.68
CA SER A 284 30.84 1.08 -14.29
C SER A 284 31.35 2.14 -13.32
N SER A 285 32.42 2.87 -13.65
CA SER A 285 32.90 4.01 -12.86
C SER A 285 31.85 5.10 -12.75
N VAL A 286 31.20 5.48 -13.86
CA VAL A 286 30.14 6.49 -13.84
C VAL A 286 28.97 6.04 -12.98
N ALA A 287 28.51 4.79 -13.12
CA ALA A 287 27.39 4.28 -12.33
C ALA A 287 27.68 4.28 -10.83
N MET A 288 28.86 3.82 -10.43
CA MET A 288 29.24 3.78 -9.03
C MET A 288 29.47 5.17 -8.44
N ILE A 289 30.13 6.09 -9.17
CA ILE A 289 30.29 7.48 -8.72
C ILE A 289 28.91 8.13 -8.56
N THR A 290 28.03 7.98 -9.55
CA THR A 290 26.64 8.47 -9.47
C THR A 290 25.89 7.91 -8.27
N THR A 291 26.06 6.61 -7.99
CA THR A 291 25.45 5.94 -6.84
C THR A 291 25.96 6.56 -5.54
N ILE A 292 27.28 6.63 -5.34
CA ILE A 292 27.88 7.19 -4.12
C ILE A 292 27.52 8.67 -3.92
N ASP A 293 27.61 9.48 -4.98
CA ASP A 293 27.25 10.91 -4.96
C ASP A 293 25.83 11.15 -4.46
N SER A 294 24.90 10.27 -4.81
CA SER A 294 23.50 10.39 -4.41
C SER A 294 23.30 10.26 -2.89
N TYR A 295 24.21 9.61 -2.17
CA TYR A 295 24.13 9.44 -0.71
C TYR A 295 24.99 10.45 0.07
N LEU A 296 25.98 11.09 -0.58
CA LEU A 296 26.90 12.04 0.08
C LEU A 296 26.21 13.14 0.91
N PRO A 297 25.12 13.78 0.45
CA PRO A 297 24.44 14.82 1.23
C PRO A 297 23.79 14.31 2.52
N HIS A 298 23.65 12.99 2.67
CA HIS A 298 22.93 12.34 3.75
C HIS A 298 23.86 11.66 4.77
N LEU A 299 25.18 11.75 4.57
CA LEU A 299 26.14 11.19 5.52
C LEU A 299 26.23 12.08 6.76
N THR A 300 26.00 11.45 7.92
CA THR A 300 26.06 12.08 9.24
C THR A 300 26.81 11.14 10.20
N PRO A 301 27.09 11.52 11.46
CA PRO A 301 27.63 10.57 12.43
C PRO A 301 26.75 9.32 12.62
N GLU A 302 25.44 9.43 12.37
CA GLU A 302 24.48 8.32 12.43
C GLU A 302 24.39 7.50 11.14
N VAL A 303 24.91 8.03 10.02
CA VAL A 303 24.78 7.44 8.68
C VAL A 303 26.14 7.39 7.98
N THR A 304 26.72 6.21 7.88
CA THR A 304 28.01 5.98 7.22
C THR A 304 27.83 5.32 5.85
N LEU A 305 28.90 5.33 5.05
CA LEU A 305 28.93 4.64 3.76
C LEU A 305 30.22 3.86 3.59
N SER A 306 30.05 2.61 3.19
CA SER A 306 31.09 1.61 2.97
C SER A 306 30.97 1.05 1.56
N VAL A 307 32.09 0.91 0.84
CA VAL A 307 32.16 0.30 -0.49
C VAL A 307 32.99 -0.97 -0.40
N PHE A 308 32.39 -2.10 -0.76
CA PHE A 308 32.96 -3.43 -0.64
C PHE A 308 33.14 -4.09 -2.01
N THR A 309 34.29 -4.76 -2.20
CA THR A 309 34.54 -5.66 -3.33
C THR A 309 35.29 -6.90 -2.86
N HIS A 310 34.86 -8.07 -3.33
CA HIS A 310 35.59 -9.34 -3.19
C HIS A 310 36.44 -9.66 -4.44
N SER A 311 36.75 -8.66 -5.26
CA SER A 311 37.67 -8.81 -6.40
C SER A 311 38.99 -8.08 -6.14
N ALA A 312 40.10 -8.81 -6.29
CA ALA A 312 41.45 -8.27 -6.22
C ALA A 312 41.78 -7.28 -7.36
N SER A 313 41.08 -7.36 -8.50
CA SER A 313 41.27 -6.45 -9.63
C SER A 313 39.96 -5.80 -10.02
N HIS A 314 39.79 -4.53 -9.63
CA HIS A 314 38.57 -3.77 -9.90
C HIS A 314 38.90 -2.31 -10.22
N ARG A 315 39.13 -2.00 -11.49
CA ARG A 315 39.55 -0.66 -11.91
C ARG A 315 38.51 0.42 -11.62
N ALA A 316 37.22 0.12 -11.81
CA ALA A 316 36.18 1.08 -11.47
C ALA A 316 36.20 1.43 -9.97
N PHE A 317 36.29 0.43 -9.07
CA PHE A 317 36.45 0.63 -7.61
C PHE A 317 37.66 1.52 -7.28
N GLN A 318 38.81 1.30 -7.91
CA GLN A 318 40.00 2.14 -7.73
C GLN A 318 39.74 3.59 -8.16
N ASN A 319 39.11 3.79 -9.31
CA ASN A 319 38.77 5.13 -9.80
C ASN A 319 37.81 5.86 -8.83
N ALA A 320 36.80 5.17 -8.28
CA ALA A 320 35.90 5.77 -7.29
C ALA A 320 36.62 6.06 -5.96
N LYS A 321 37.48 5.15 -5.50
CA LYS A 321 38.31 5.37 -4.31
C LYS A 321 39.20 6.60 -4.43
N GLU A 322 39.80 6.82 -5.61
CA GLU A 322 40.58 8.02 -5.92
C GLU A 322 39.68 9.27 -5.96
N HIS A 323 38.53 9.19 -6.63
CA HIS A 323 37.58 10.29 -6.74
C HIS A 323 37.08 10.78 -5.36
N PHE A 324 36.79 9.85 -4.45
CA PHE A 324 36.25 10.12 -3.12
C PHE A 324 37.31 10.16 -2.01
N SER A 325 38.59 10.30 -2.35
CA SER A 325 39.69 10.27 -1.37
C SER A 325 39.63 11.36 -0.29
N HIS A 326 38.82 12.40 -0.51
CA HIS A 326 38.63 13.54 0.38
C HIS A 326 37.39 13.39 1.30
N THR A 327 36.65 12.29 1.18
CA THR A 327 35.44 12.00 1.97
C THR A 327 35.73 10.94 3.03
N ASN A 328 34.83 10.79 4.01
CA ASN A 328 34.94 9.77 5.06
C ASN A 328 34.34 8.40 4.65
N ILE A 329 34.43 8.04 3.36
CA ILE A 329 33.91 6.78 2.84
C ILE A 329 34.94 5.67 3.06
N THR A 330 34.46 4.51 3.55
CA THR A 330 35.33 3.35 3.75
C THR A 330 35.35 2.48 2.50
N PHE A 331 36.50 2.35 1.84
CA PHE A 331 36.70 1.43 0.71
C PHE A 331 37.45 0.18 1.16
N TYR A 332 36.80 -0.99 1.09
CA TYR A 332 37.36 -2.28 1.47
C TYR A 332 37.44 -3.25 0.30
N THR A 333 38.59 -3.91 0.17
CA THR A 333 38.83 -4.97 -0.80
C THR A 333 39.13 -6.23 -0.02
N ASP A 334 38.26 -7.22 -0.13
CA ASP A 334 38.50 -8.53 0.44
C ASP A 334 39.49 -9.31 -0.43
N THR A 335 40.47 -9.91 0.22
CA THR A 335 41.55 -10.69 -0.39
C THR A 335 41.53 -12.15 0.02
N ASP A 336 40.53 -12.55 0.80
CA ASP A 336 40.36 -13.94 1.24
C ASP A 336 40.08 -14.86 0.05
N SER A 337 40.55 -16.11 0.15
CA SER A 337 40.40 -17.12 -0.90
C SER A 337 39.43 -18.19 -0.44
N HIS A 338 38.45 -18.51 -1.29
CA HIS A 338 37.40 -19.50 -1.04
C HIS A 338 37.40 -20.57 -2.14
N PRO A 339 38.38 -21.48 -2.16
CA PRO A 339 38.44 -22.55 -3.17
C PRO A 339 37.23 -23.51 -3.12
N GLU A 340 36.53 -23.57 -1.99
CA GLU A 340 35.34 -24.39 -1.75
C GLU A 340 34.05 -23.80 -2.32
N ALA A 341 34.03 -22.51 -2.64
CA ALA A 341 32.83 -21.77 -2.99
C ALA A 341 32.82 -21.29 -4.44
N GLU A 342 31.64 -21.32 -5.07
CA GLU A 342 31.41 -20.72 -6.36
C GLU A 342 31.51 -19.20 -6.25
N GLN A 343 32.40 -18.61 -7.06
CA GLN A 343 32.48 -17.16 -7.17
C GLN A 343 31.16 -16.62 -7.74
N GLY A 344 30.50 -15.75 -6.99
CA GLY A 344 29.23 -15.20 -7.39
C GLY A 344 28.63 -14.29 -6.32
N GLN A 345 27.37 -13.91 -6.54
CA GLN A 345 26.67 -12.98 -5.66
C GLN A 345 26.49 -13.51 -4.23
N TYR A 346 26.29 -14.84 -4.07
CA TYR A 346 26.20 -15.46 -2.74
C TYR A 346 27.46 -15.22 -1.91
N LEU A 347 28.62 -15.65 -2.43
CA LEU A 347 29.89 -15.48 -1.73
C LEU A 347 30.20 -13.99 -1.51
N HIS A 348 29.99 -13.16 -2.53
CA HIS A 348 30.27 -11.73 -2.45
C HIS A 348 29.47 -11.04 -1.33
N ALA A 349 28.16 -11.29 -1.24
CA ALA A 349 27.33 -10.74 -0.18
C ALA A 349 27.65 -11.37 1.18
N ALA A 350 27.99 -12.66 1.22
CA ALA A 350 28.35 -13.35 2.46
C ALA A 350 29.62 -12.78 3.10
N GLU A 351 30.65 -12.51 2.30
CA GLU A 351 31.90 -11.90 2.76
C GLU A 351 31.69 -10.45 3.17
N ALA A 352 30.86 -9.69 2.44
CA ALA A 352 30.51 -8.34 2.84
C ALA A 352 29.82 -8.30 4.21
N PHE A 353 28.87 -9.20 4.46
CA PHE A 353 28.20 -9.30 5.77
C PHE A 353 29.12 -9.78 6.89
N ARG A 354 30.07 -10.68 6.59
CA ARG A 354 31.11 -11.05 7.56
C ARG A 354 31.96 -9.84 7.92
N TRP A 355 32.45 -9.11 6.92
CA TRP A 355 33.27 -7.93 7.13
C TRP A 355 32.55 -6.87 7.99
N GLU A 356 31.28 -6.58 7.70
CA GLU A 356 30.45 -5.69 8.53
C GLU A 356 30.33 -6.17 9.99
N THR A 357 30.17 -7.47 10.19
CA THR A 357 30.08 -8.09 11.52
C THR A 357 31.40 -8.00 12.29
N GLU A 358 32.53 -8.01 11.59
CA GLU A 358 33.88 -8.03 12.18
C GLU A 358 34.47 -6.63 12.40
N LYS A 359 33.79 -5.55 11.97
CA LYS A 359 34.19 -4.16 12.27
C LYS A 359 34.32 -3.92 13.77
N ARG A 360 35.06 -2.89 14.18
CA ARG A 360 35.15 -2.50 15.60
C ARG A 360 33.79 -2.05 16.11
N VAL A 361 33.52 -2.28 17.41
CA VAL A 361 32.21 -2.01 18.02
C VAL A 361 31.76 -0.54 17.85
N ASP A 362 32.70 0.41 17.89
CA ASP A 362 32.46 1.84 17.67
C ASP A 362 32.20 2.23 16.21
N GLN A 363 32.42 1.31 15.27
CA GLN A 363 32.23 1.46 13.82
C GLN A 363 31.08 0.59 13.29
N GLN A 364 30.54 -0.31 14.10
CA GLN A 364 29.47 -1.22 13.71
C GLN A 364 28.12 -0.50 13.74
N ALA A 365 27.57 -0.22 12.57
CA ALA A 365 26.19 0.25 12.51
C ALA A 365 25.21 -0.81 13.03
N GLU A 366 24.09 -0.35 13.60
CA GLU A 366 23.02 -1.26 14.01
C GLU A 366 22.25 -1.83 12.81
N TRP A 367 22.15 -1.04 11.75
CA TRP A 367 21.51 -1.41 10.50
C TRP A 367 22.49 -1.29 9.34
N VAL A 368 22.38 -2.22 8.40
CA VAL A 368 23.14 -2.20 7.15
C VAL A 368 22.15 -2.13 5.99
N MET A 369 22.23 -1.08 5.18
CA MET A 369 21.51 -1.01 3.92
C MET A 369 22.40 -1.52 2.79
N LEU A 370 22.11 -2.73 2.31
CA LEU A 370 22.79 -3.33 1.18
C LEU A 370 22.32 -2.68 -0.12
N ILE A 371 23.25 -2.16 -0.91
CA ILE A 371 22.97 -1.60 -2.24
C ILE A 371 24.02 -2.07 -3.26
N GLU A 372 23.63 -2.24 -4.52
CA GLU A 372 24.58 -2.43 -5.62
C GLU A 372 25.08 -1.06 -6.14
N ASP A 373 26.22 -1.05 -6.83
CA ASP A 373 26.91 0.14 -7.33
C ASP A 373 26.26 0.84 -8.53
N ASP A 374 25.01 0.51 -8.85
CA ASP A 374 24.19 1.14 -9.89
C ASP A 374 22.76 1.47 -9.43
N PHE A 375 22.61 1.75 -8.12
CA PHE A 375 21.35 2.15 -7.47
C PHE A 375 21.48 3.47 -6.68
N PRO A 376 21.64 4.62 -7.36
CA PRO A 376 21.50 5.91 -6.70
C PRO A 376 20.12 6.08 -6.06
N ILE A 377 20.05 6.84 -4.97
CA ILE A 377 18.77 7.23 -4.36
C ILE A 377 18.03 8.22 -5.28
N CYS A 378 16.70 8.14 -5.30
CA CYS A 378 15.85 8.92 -6.19
C CYS A 378 15.67 10.38 -5.76
N GLY A 379 15.70 11.27 -6.76
CA GLY A 379 15.35 12.70 -6.64
C GLY A 379 16.41 13.54 -5.92
N PRO A 380 16.46 14.85 -6.16
CA PRO A 380 17.31 15.74 -5.37
C PRO A 380 16.80 15.82 -3.92
N GLY A 381 17.66 15.50 -2.94
CA GLY A 381 17.40 15.70 -1.51
C GLY A 381 16.41 14.72 -0.86
N GLU A 382 15.44 15.26 -0.12
CA GLU A 382 14.61 14.55 0.88
C GLU A 382 13.57 13.55 0.32
N LYS A 383 13.32 13.45 -0.99
CA LYS A 383 12.22 12.59 -1.47
C LYS A 383 12.53 11.10 -1.36
N GLY A 384 13.65 10.66 -1.93
CA GLY A 384 14.10 9.26 -1.82
C GLY A 384 14.61 8.97 -0.42
N TRP A 385 15.49 9.84 0.08
CA TRP A 385 16.06 9.69 1.40
C TRP A 385 15.03 9.79 2.53
N GLY A 386 14.08 10.72 2.45
CA GLY A 386 13.01 10.84 3.44
C GLY A 386 12.07 9.63 3.49
N ALA A 387 12.01 8.83 2.42
CA ALA A 387 11.35 7.53 2.47
C ALA A 387 12.20 6.50 3.25
N VAL A 388 13.52 6.50 3.07
CA VAL A 388 14.45 5.69 3.87
C VAL A 388 14.35 6.07 5.36
N GLU A 389 14.36 7.36 5.68
CA GLU A 389 14.21 7.84 7.07
C GLU A 389 12.87 7.40 7.69
N ARG A 390 11.76 7.48 6.94
CA ARG A 390 10.46 6.97 7.40
C ARG A 390 10.48 5.46 7.63
N VAL A 391 11.14 4.70 6.77
CA VAL A 391 11.33 3.24 6.97
C VAL A 391 12.11 3.00 8.25
N MET A 392 13.22 3.70 8.47
CA MET A 392 14.04 3.60 9.68
C MET A 392 13.26 3.96 10.94
N GLN A 393 12.41 5.00 10.91
CA GLN A 393 11.54 5.35 12.03
C GLN A 393 10.57 4.23 12.40
N ILE A 394 9.95 3.56 11.43
CA ILE A 394 9.04 2.43 11.70
C ILE A 394 9.81 1.23 12.25
N LEU A 395 11.00 0.95 11.72
CA LEU A 395 11.86 -0.11 12.22
C LEU A 395 12.25 0.13 13.68
N GLU A 396 12.67 1.34 14.03
CA GLU A 396 13.05 1.71 15.39
C GLU A 396 11.87 1.85 16.35
N ALA A 397 10.71 2.35 15.89
CA ALA A 397 9.49 2.41 16.70
C ALA A 397 9.02 1.03 17.16
N GLY A 398 9.42 -0.04 16.44
CA GLY A 398 9.17 -1.43 16.81
C GLY A 398 10.04 -1.95 17.96
N ARG A 399 10.93 -1.15 18.56
CA ARG A 399 11.82 -1.60 19.64
C ARG A 399 11.09 -1.69 20.98
N PRO A 400 10.98 -2.88 21.60
CA PRO A 400 10.39 -3.01 22.93
C PRO A 400 11.21 -2.26 23.98
N LYS A 401 10.55 -1.68 24.98
CA LYS A 401 11.24 -1.03 26.11
C LYS A 401 12.18 -2.02 26.81
N GLY A 402 13.46 -1.69 26.90
CA GLY A 402 14.48 -2.53 27.52
C GLY A 402 15.07 -3.62 26.60
N SER A 403 14.65 -3.70 25.33
CA SER A 403 15.24 -4.57 24.33
C SER A 403 16.21 -3.81 23.41
N ASN A 404 17.37 -4.39 23.15
CA ASN A 404 18.31 -3.91 22.14
C ASN A 404 18.03 -4.50 20.75
N ILE A 405 16.92 -5.21 20.59
CA ILE A 405 16.55 -5.84 19.32
C ILE A 405 15.14 -5.40 18.95
N PRO A 406 14.96 -4.79 17.76
CA PRO A 406 13.65 -4.41 17.26
C PRO A 406 12.83 -5.64 16.86
N THR A 407 11.51 -5.51 16.96
CA THR A 407 10.54 -6.53 16.52
C THR A 407 10.67 -6.81 15.03
N ARG A 408 10.72 -5.75 14.23
CA ARG A 408 11.06 -5.80 12.80
C ARG A 408 12.55 -5.71 12.62
N ARG A 409 13.14 -6.60 11.82
CA ARG A 409 14.59 -6.65 11.58
C ARG A 409 14.98 -6.40 10.12
N GLY A 410 14.04 -5.95 9.31
CA GLY A 410 14.26 -5.75 7.88
C GLY A 410 13.41 -4.64 7.27
N GLY A 411 14.03 -3.86 6.39
CA GLY A 411 13.36 -2.94 5.47
C GLY A 411 13.75 -3.22 4.01
N PHE A 412 12.94 -2.77 3.05
CA PHE A 412 13.25 -2.89 1.63
C PHE A 412 12.68 -1.71 0.83
N VAL A 413 13.58 -0.89 0.30
CA VAL A 413 13.25 0.40 -0.35
C VAL A 413 13.56 0.43 -1.85
N GLY A 414 14.32 -0.57 -2.31
CA GLY A 414 14.74 -0.73 -3.69
C GLY A 414 14.10 -1.96 -4.36
N THR A 415 14.87 -2.63 -5.22
CA THR A 415 14.47 -3.84 -5.92
C THR A 415 15.65 -4.80 -6.06
N GLY A 416 15.39 -6.08 -6.31
CA GLY A 416 16.44 -7.09 -6.40
C GLY A 416 17.27 -7.16 -5.11
N GLY A 417 18.60 -7.16 -5.24
CA GLY A 417 19.54 -7.14 -4.11
C GLY A 417 19.77 -5.77 -3.46
N SER A 418 19.19 -4.70 -4.00
CA SER A 418 19.50 -3.31 -3.60
C SER A 418 18.41 -2.68 -2.74
N GLY A 419 18.82 -1.94 -1.72
CA GLY A 419 17.92 -1.26 -0.78
C GLY A 419 17.38 -2.18 0.30
N LEU A 420 18.04 -3.31 0.57
CA LEU A 420 17.72 -4.22 1.67
C LEU A 420 18.35 -3.66 2.96
N ILE A 421 17.52 -3.23 3.89
CA ILE A 421 17.94 -2.72 5.20
C ILE A 421 17.87 -3.88 6.19
N ILE A 422 19.00 -4.24 6.78
CA ILE A 422 19.18 -5.47 7.54
C ILE A 422 19.66 -5.10 8.94
N HIS A 423 18.95 -5.56 9.97
CA HIS A 423 19.43 -5.40 11.34
C HIS A 423 20.68 -6.26 11.56
N ARG A 424 21.70 -5.72 12.23
CA ARG A 424 23.02 -6.35 12.39
C ARG A 424 22.97 -7.77 12.97
N THR A 425 21.98 -8.08 13.80
CA THR A 425 21.83 -9.43 14.40
C THR A 425 21.52 -10.52 13.38
N LEU A 426 21.14 -10.17 12.15
CA LEU A 426 20.91 -11.11 11.06
C LEU A 426 22.14 -11.30 10.16
N LEU A 427 23.13 -10.41 10.20
CA LEU A 427 24.30 -10.49 9.31
C LEU A 427 25.11 -11.78 9.47
N PRO A 428 25.39 -12.30 10.69
CA PRO A 428 26.12 -13.57 10.84
C PRO A 428 25.34 -14.75 10.25
N VAL A 429 24.02 -14.75 10.43
CA VAL A 429 23.12 -15.79 9.88
C VAL A 429 23.13 -15.72 8.36
N LEU A 430 22.93 -14.54 7.79
CA LEU A 430 22.91 -14.33 6.35
C LEU A 430 24.26 -14.66 5.71
N SER A 431 25.37 -14.28 6.35
CA SER A 431 26.72 -14.63 5.89
C SER A 431 26.89 -16.15 5.83
N HIS A 432 26.55 -16.87 6.90
CA HIS A 432 26.66 -18.33 6.92
C HIS A 432 25.71 -19.00 5.91
N LEU A 433 24.47 -18.51 5.82
CA LEU A 433 23.47 -19.02 4.89
C LEU A 433 23.94 -18.86 3.44
N LEU A 434 24.33 -17.66 3.05
CA LEU A 434 24.78 -17.38 1.68
C LEU A 434 26.07 -18.14 1.34
N ARG A 435 27.01 -18.31 2.28
CA ARG A 435 28.16 -19.22 2.10
C ARG A 435 27.72 -20.65 1.80
N THR A 436 26.70 -21.15 2.51
CA THR A 436 26.14 -22.49 2.26
C THR A 436 25.55 -22.61 0.86
N TYR A 437 24.91 -21.55 0.34
CA TYR A 437 24.42 -21.52 -1.05
C TYR A 437 25.56 -21.42 -2.09
N SER A 438 26.72 -20.89 -1.72
CA SER A 438 27.88 -20.80 -2.62
C SER A 438 28.76 -22.06 -2.64
N ASP A 439 28.70 -22.90 -1.61
CA ASP A 439 29.57 -24.07 -1.47
C ASP A 439 29.24 -25.14 -2.54
N HIS A 440 30.26 -25.60 -3.27
CA HIS A 440 30.12 -26.62 -4.32
C HIS A 440 29.68 -28.00 -3.82
N ILE A 441 29.95 -28.29 -2.54
CA ILE A 441 29.75 -29.58 -1.89
C ILE A 441 28.49 -29.57 -1.03
N ALA A 442 28.09 -28.40 -0.52
CA ALA A 442 26.92 -28.27 0.34
C ALA A 442 25.64 -28.67 -0.41
N GLN A 443 25.00 -29.74 0.05
CA GLN A 443 23.65 -30.08 -0.39
C GLN A 443 22.67 -29.30 0.48
N LEU A 444 21.99 -28.34 -0.13
CA LEU A 444 20.78 -27.77 0.47
C LEU A 444 19.82 -28.91 0.82
N PRO A 445 19.02 -28.79 1.90
CA PRO A 445 18.01 -29.80 2.23
C PRO A 445 17.13 -30.08 1.00
N LEU A 446 16.71 -31.34 0.80
CA LEU A 446 15.99 -31.81 -0.40
C LEU A 446 14.77 -30.98 -0.80
N ASN A 447 14.18 -30.23 0.13
CA ASN A 447 12.98 -29.41 -0.07
C ASN A 447 13.28 -27.91 -0.21
N VAL A 448 14.55 -27.49 -0.23
CA VAL A 448 14.96 -26.08 -0.35
C VAL A 448 15.47 -25.81 -1.76
N PRO A 449 14.71 -25.10 -2.61
CA PRO A 449 15.16 -24.79 -3.95
C PRO A 449 16.29 -23.75 -3.93
N ILE A 450 17.24 -23.90 -4.85
CA ILE A 450 18.24 -22.87 -5.16
C ILE A 450 17.48 -21.62 -5.66
N ARG A 451 17.70 -20.49 -5.01
CA ARG A 451 17.09 -19.19 -5.31
C ARG A 451 18.16 -18.11 -5.29
N PRO A 452 18.13 -17.11 -6.18
CA PRO A 452 19.05 -15.97 -6.16
C PRO A 452 19.33 -15.40 -4.76
N ALA A 453 20.55 -14.89 -4.54
CA ALA A 453 21.03 -14.42 -3.23
C ALA A 453 20.10 -13.37 -2.60
N ASP A 454 19.60 -12.44 -3.41
CA ASP A 454 18.64 -11.43 -2.98
C ASP A 454 17.32 -12.03 -2.48
N LEU A 455 16.79 -13.05 -3.16
CA LEU A 455 15.58 -13.74 -2.70
C LEU A 455 15.81 -14.49 -1.39
N VAL A 456 17.00 -15.09 -1.19
CA VAL A 456 17.36 -15.73 0.09
C VAL A 456 17.38 -14.70 1.21
N ILE A 457 17.99 -13.53 1.00
CA ILE A 457 18.00 -12.44 1.98
C ILE A 457 16.57 -11.94 2.24
N GLN A 458 15.79 -11.67 1.19
CA GLN A 458 14.41 -11.18 1.31
C GLN A 458 13.52 -12.15 2.07
N ASP A 459 13.58 -13.45 1.76
CA ASP A 459 12.79 -14.49 2.46
C ASP A 459 13.25 -14.66 3.92
N CYS A 460 14.54 -14.48 4.20
CA CYS A 460 15.04 -14.42 5.57
C CYS A 460 14.45 -13.23 6.35
N LEU A 461 14.42 -12.03 5.75
CA LEU A 461 13.86 -10.83 6.38
C LEU A 461 12.33 -10.93 6.56
N LEU A 462 11.63 -11.64 5.67
CA LEU A 462 10.20 -11.94 5.82
C LEU A 462 9.90 -12.99 6.89
N GLY A 463 10.93 -13.76 7.31
CA GLY A 463 10.79 -14.94 8.16
C GLY A 463 10.11 -16.11 7.44
N SER A 464 10.19 -16.17 6.11
CA SER A 464 9.72 -17.28 5.28
C SER A 464 10.81 -18.31 5.00
N ASP A 465 12.08 -17.95 5.14
CA ASP A 465 13.19 -18.88 4.93
C ASP A 465 13.35 -19.84 6.12
N PRO A 466 13.30 -21.18 5.90
CA PRO A 466 13.40 -22.17 6.97
C PRO A 466 14.78 -22.24 7.62
N LEU A 467 15.81 -21.68 6.99
CA LEU A 467 17.19 -21.67 7.49
C LEU A 467 17.51 -20.39 8.27
N CYS A 468 16.58 -19.43 8.31
CA CYS A 468 16.70 -18.23 9.14
C CYS A 468 15.96 -18.36 10.48
N PRO A 469 16.36 -17.57 11.51
CA PRO A 469 15.66 -17.51 12.78
C PRO A 469 14.16 -17.36 12.57
N ALA A 470 13.37 -18.18 13.28
CA ALA A 470 11.93 -18.18 13.16
C ALA A 470 11.36 -16.76 13.31
N LYS A 471 10.31 -16.48 12.51
CA LYS A 471 9.65 -15.18 12.43
C LYS A 471 9.38 -14.60 13.81
N GLN A 472 10.11 -13.55 14.16
CA GLN A 472 9.71 -12.66 15.23
C GLN A 472 8.59 -11.76 14.70
N GLU A 473 7.62 -11.41 15.55
CA GLU A 473 6.49 -10.57 15.18
C GLU A 473 7.01 -9.27 14.51
N GLY A 474 6.57 -8.96 13.28
CA GLY A 474 6.95 -7.69 12.65
C GLY A 474 7.03 -7.66 11.13
N GLY A 475 7.50 -8.73 10.47
CA GLY A 475 7.65 -8.71 9.01
C GLY A 475 8.62 -7.64 8.48
N LEU A 476 8.44 -7.23 7.22
CA LEU A 476 9.32 -6.30 6.50
C LEU A 476 8.66 -4.92 6.35
N VAL A 477 9.42 -3.83 6.49
CA VAL A 477 8.94 -2.48 6.15
C VAL A 477 9.38 -2.12 4.74
N ILE A 478 8.44 -1.80 3.86
CA ILE A 478 8.73 -1.42 2.48
C ILE A 478 8.25 -0.02 2.16
N THR A 479 8.74 0.56 1.08
CA THR A 479 8.11 1.73 0.46
C THR A 479 7.01 1.31 -0.50
N SER A 480 6.00 2.16 -0.74
CA SER A 480 4.97 1.87 -1.75
C SER A 480 5.52 1.90 -3.17
N ARG A 481 6.62 2.63 -3.36
CA ARG A 481 7.32 2.83 -4.64
C ARG A 481 8.82 2.65 -4.45
N LEU A 482 9.51 2.25 -5.51
CA LEU A 482 10.97 2.21 -5.54
C LEU A 482 11.52 3.63 -5.35
N VAL A 483 12.43 3.77 -4.39
CA VAL A 483 13.11 5.04 -4.11
C VAL A 483 14.60 5.01 -4.47
N MET A 484 15.00 4.00 -5.24
CA MET A 484 16.32 3.88 -5.85
C MET A 484 16.17 3.71 -7.36
N ASP A 485 17.03 4.36 -8.14
CA ASP A 485 17.01 4.29 -9.60
C ASP A 485 17.96 3.21 -10.10
N HIS A 486 17.48 2.20 -10.83
CA HIS A 486 18.37 1.20 -11.41
C HIS A 486 19.04 1.71 -12.70
N ILE A 487 20.15 2.45 -12.57
CA ILE A 487 20.82 3.08 -13.71
C ILE A 487 21.65 2.09 -14.55
N GLY A 488 21.97 0.91 -14.01
CA GLY A 488 22.59 -0.18 -14.78
C GLY A 488 21.60 -0.98 -15.64
N GLY A 489 20.31 -0.86 -15.34
CA GLY A 489 19.21 -1.50 -16.06
C GLY A 489 19.43 -3.01 -16.28
N MET A 490 18.97 -3.51 -17.43
CA MET A 490 19.13 -4.93 -17.76
C MET A 490 20.57 -5.35 -18.06
N ILE A 491 21.52 -4.42 -18.24
CA ILE A 491 22.92 -4.76 -18.57
C ILE A 491 23.62 -5.41 -17.38
N SER A 492 23.31 -4.97 -16.15
CA SER A 492 23.88 -5.57 -14.94
C SER A 492 23.34 -6.97 -14.66
N THR A 493 22.16 -7.32 -15.20
CA THR A 493 21.53 -8.64 -14.98
C THR A 493 21.62 -9.58 -16.18
N ASN A 494 21.75 -9.07 -17.41
CA ASN A 494 21.87 -9.88 -18.61
C ASN A 494 22.60 -9.13 -19.73
N THR A 495 23.84 -9.55 -20.01
CA THR A 495 24.71 -8.92 -21.02
C THR A 495 24.20 -9.02 -22.46
N HIS A 496 23.18 -9.86 -22.72
CA HIS A 496 22.58 -10.06 -24.04
C HIS A 496 21.23 -9.35 -24.24
N LYS A 497 20.69 -8.70 -23.20
CA LYS A 497 19.43 -7.96 -23.34
C LYS A 497 19.69 -6.50 -23.73
N PRO A 498 18.86 -5.94 -24.64
CA PRO A 498 18.95 -4.53 -24.97
C PRO A 498 18.74 -3.68 -23.71
N GLN A 499 19.36 -2.52 -23.70
CA GLN A 499 19.35 -1.59 -22.59
C GLN A 499 17.92 -1.10 -22.35
N ASN A 500 17.19 -1.75 -21.45
CA ASN A 500 15.82 -1.36 -21.10
C ASN A 500 15.88 -0.32 -19.98
N ASN A 501 16.20 0.92 -20.37
CA ASN A 501 16.46 2.08 -19.50
C ASN A 501 15.24 2.63 -18.74
N ASP A 502 14.11 1.95 -18.78
CA ASP A 502 12.84 2.42 -18.23
C ASP A 502 12.32 1.58 -17.06
N LYS A 503 12.77 0.33 -16.92
CA LYS A 503 12.27 -0.58 -15.87
C LYS A 503 13.00 -0.40 -14.56
N TRP A 504 12.26 -0.63 -13.47
CA TRP A 504 12.80 -0.65 -12.10
C TRP A 504 13.45 0.66 -11.66
N ARG A 505 12.91 1.77 -12.18
CA ARG A 505 13.36 3.13 -11.87
C ARG A 505 12.59 3.71 -10.70
N CYS A 506 12.97 4.92 -10.32
CA CYS A 506 12.24 5.73 -9.36
C CYS A 506 10.73 5.72 -9.61
N GLY A 507 9.98 5.59 -8.53
CA GLY A 507 8.52 5.70 -8.56
C GLY A 507 7.80 4.41 -9.00
N TRP A 508 8.48 3.40 -9.53
CA TRP A 508 7.87 2.11 -9.86
C TRP A 508 7.23 1.47 -8.62
N ARG A 509 6.17 0.67 -8.80
CA ARG A 509 5.54 -0.07 -7.70
C ARG A 509 6.55 -1.02 -7.06
N HIS A 510 6.64 -1.00 -5.73
CA HIS A 510 7.49 -1.96 -5.01
C HIS A 510 6.99 -3.41 -5.19
N PRO A 511 7.84 -4.42 -5.46
CA PRO A 511 7.42 -5.80 -5.75
C PRO A 511 6.56 -6.43 -4.65
N PHE A 512 6.87 -6.13 -3.39
CA PHE A 512 6.17 -6.69 -2.22
C PHE A 512 4.90 -5.91 -1.83
N HIS A 513 4.58 -4.80 -2.51
CA HIS A 513 3.33 -4.08 -2.28
C HIS A 513 2.15 -5.04 -2.40
N GLY A 514 1.16 -4.92 -1.52
CA GLY A 514 0.00 -5.79 -1.40
C GLY A 514 0.17 -6.99 -0.46
N ARG A 515 1.41 -7.44 -0.17
CA ARG A 515 1.64 -8.58 0.74
C ARG A 515 1.15 -8.26 2.16
N LYS A 516 0.67 -9.28 2.89
CA LYS A 516 0.17 -9.14 4.27
C LYS A 516 1.29 -9.11 5.31
N GLU A 517 2.45 -9.63 4.93
CA GLU A 517 3.65 -9.74 5.77
C GLU A 517 4.48 -8.44 5.80
N VAL A 518 4.06 -7.41 5.06
CA VAL A 518 4.81 -6.16 4.94
C VAL A 518 3.99 -4.95 5.37
N ASP A 519 4.66 -4.03 6.03
CA ASP A 519 4.16 -2.68 6.28
C ASP A 519 4.69 -1.74 5.22
N VAL A 520 3.88 -0.73 4.86
CA VAL A 520 4.18 0.13 3.72
C VAL A 520 4.27 1.58 4.14
N VAL A 521 5.43 2.17 3.92
CA VAL A 521 5.63 3.62 3.90
C VAL A 521 5.09 4.16 2.57
N VAL A 522 4.08 5.04 2.65
CA VAL A 522 3.54 5.68 1.46
C VAL A 522 4.56 6.69 0.93
N VAL A 523 4.78 6.62 -0.38
CA VAL A 523 5.71 7.46 -1.11
C VAL A 523 4.93 8.18 -2.21
N ASP A 524 4.98 9.51 -2.18
CA ASP A 524 4.20 10.35 -3.09
C ASP A 524 4.52 10.09 -4.57
N ALA A 525 3.53 10.34 -5.42
CA ALA A 525 3.63 10.10 -6.85
C ALA A 525 4.43 11.17 -7.61
N HIS A 526 4.73 12.30 -6.97
CA HIS A 526 5.43 13.44 -7.59
C HIS A 526 6.94 13.28 -7.48
N TRP A 527 7.53 12.53 -8.42
CA TRP A 527 8.97 12.39 -8.60
C TRP A 527 9.51 13.42 -9.59
#